data_AF-A0A6M1N1X9-F1
#
_entry.id   AF-A0A6M1N1X9-F1
#
_cell.length_a   1.000
_cell.length_b   1.000
_cell.length_c   1.000
_cell.angle_alpha   90.00
_cell.angle_beta   90.00
_cell.angle_gamma   90.00
#
_symmetry.space_group_name_H-M   'P 1'
#
loop_
_entity.id
_entity.type
_entity.pdbx_description
1 polymer ?
#
loop_
_entity_poly.entity_id
_entity_poly.type
_entity_poly.pdbx_seq_one_letter_code
_entity_poly.pdbx_strand_id
1 'polypeptide(L)'
;MAQHDHIAASHTEHGHGEGMDKKRIWSVFFVLLALTALEFLLALGFVHHWGILEKGMFLNVIYITLTLIKAYYIVAFFMHLKFEKSGFIITCAVGFILIVYFIALLLIEGDYLLYHFQEHPLYPHP
;
A
#
# COMPACT_ATOMS: atom_id res chain seq x y z
N MET A 1 34.93 31.22 -51.10
CA MET A 1 34.58 29.79 -51.09
C MET A 1 34.80 29.33 -49.66
N ALA A 2 33.75 29.41 -48.82
CA ALA A 2 33.88 29.15 -47.40
C ALA A 2 33.82 27.63 -47.16
N GLN A 3 34.95 27.08 -46.74
CA GLN A 3 35.07 25.74 -46.24
C GLN A 3 34.66 25.79 -44.76
N HIS A 4 33.46 25.30 -44.47
CA HIS A 4 33.01 25.07 -43.10
C HIS A 4 33.10 23.57 -42.84
N ASP A 5 34.07 23.25 -42.00
CA ASP A 5 34.38 21.93 -41.52
C ASP A 5 33.14 21.24 -40.93
N HIS A 6 33.03 19.96 -41.28
CA HIS A 6 32.20 18.98 -40.61
C HIS A 6 32.65 18.86 -39.15
N ILE A 7 32.13 19.73 -38.28
CA ILE A 7 32.04 19.43 -36.85
C ILE A 7 30.89 18.45 -36.72
N ALA A 8 31.25 17.16 -36.78
CA ALA A 8 30.49 16.07 -36.19
C ALA A 8 30.41 16.30 -34.67
N ALA A 9 29.58 17.26 -34.26
CA ALA A 9 29.05 17.30 -32.92
C ALA A 9 27.95 16.25 -32.86
N SER A 10 28.33 15.08 -32.35
CA SER A 10 27.42 14.13 -31.73
C SER A 10 26.35 14.86 -30.91
N HIS A 11 25.16 15.02 -31.48
CA HIS A 11 23.96 15.27 -30.71
C HIS A 11 23.58 13.96 -30.02
N THR A 12 24.35 13.67 -28.99
CA THR A 12 23.98 12.84 -27.86
C THR A 12 22.86 13.58 -27.12
N GLU A 13 21.64 13.55 -27.65
CA GLU A 13 20.47 13.97 -26.87
C GLU A 13 20.01 12.76 -26.05
N HIS A 14 20.74 12.55 -24.94
CA HIS A 14 20.23 11.84 -23.77
C HIS A 14 19.05 12.62 -23.18
N GLY A 15 17.90 12.54 -23.85
CA GLY A 15 16.61 13.04 -23.38
C GLY A 15 15.71 11.92 -22.88
N HIS A 16 16.26 10.93 -22.16
CA HIS A 16 15.43 10.03 -21.35
C HIS A 16 15.02 10.76 -20.08
N GLY A 17 14.03 11.66 -20.24
CA GLY A 17 13.32 12.26 -19.14
C GLY A 17 12.82 11.16 -18.21
N GLU A 18 13.23 11.28 -16.95
CA GLU A 18 12.90 10.46 -15.78
C GLU A 18 11.39 10.53 -15.48
N GLY A 19 10.56 10.01 -16.39
CA GLY A 19 9.12 9.91 -16.23
C GLY A 19 8.69 8.48 -16.52
N MET A 20 8.06 7.83 -15.54
CA MET A 20 7.51 6.50 -15.71
C MET A 20 6.68 6.40 -17.00
N ASP A 21 7.10 5.52 -17.90
CA ASP A 21 6.45 5.32 -19.19
C ASP A 21 4.98 4.94 -19.00
N LYS A 22 4.06 5.63 -19.70
CA LYS A 22 2.60 5.47 -19.52
C LYS A 22 2.15 4.00 -19.68
N LYS A 23 2.88 3.24 -20.49
CA LYS A 23 2.68 1.79 -20.68
C LYS A 23 2.91 0.98 -19.39
N ARG A 24 3.88 1.36 -18.56
CA ARG A 24 4.17 0.66 -17.29
C ARG A 24 3.10 0.93 -16.25
N ILE A 25 2.58 2.16 -16.17
CA ILE A 25 1.46 2.51 -15.29
C ILE A 25 0.24 1.65 -15.61
N TRP A 26 -0.10 1.57 -16.89
CA TRP A 26 -1.25 0.78 -17.34
C TRP A 26 -1.05 -0.71 -17.08
N SER A 27 0.14 -1.25 -17.36
CA SER A 27 0.47 -2.65 -17.06
C SER A 27 0.32 -2.99 -15.58
N VAL A 28 0.84 -2.13 -14.70
CA VAL A 28 0.74 -2.33 -13.25
C VAL A 28 -0.70 -2.19 -12.79
N PHE A 29 -1.44 -1.20 -13.28
CA PHE A 29 -2.87 -1.03 -12.98
C PHE A 29 -3.68 -2.31 -13.24
N PHE A 30 -3.49 -2.97 -14.40
CA PHE A 30 -4.19 -4.22 -14.68
C PHE A 30 -3.76 -5.37 -13.76
N VAL A 31 -2.48 -5.45 -13.39
CA VAL A 31 -2.00 -6.45 -12.43
C VAL A 31 -2.66 -6.25 -11.06
N LEU A 32 -2.75 -5.01 -10.56
CA LEU A 32 -3.42 -4.74 -9.28
C LEU A 32 -4.93 -4.94 -9.34
N LEU A 33 -5.55 -4.60 -10.47
CA LEU A 33 -6.97 -4.85 -10.69
C LEU A 33 -7.25 -6.36 -10.66
N ALA A 34 -6.42 -7.16 -11.33
CA ALA A 34 -6.53 -8.61 -11.31
C ALA A 34 -6.28 -9.19 -9.90
N LEU A 35 -5.26 -8.73 -9.18
CA LEU A 35 -5.01 -9.13 -7.78
C LEU A 35 -6.21 -8.81 -6.88
N THR A 36 -6.79 -7.62 -7.02
CA THR A 36 -7.95 -7.21 -6.20
C THR A 36 -9.20 -8.01 -6.57
N ALA A 37 -9.43 -8.26 -7.85
CA ALA A 37 -10.54 -9.10 -8.29
C ALA A 37 -10.39 -10.54 -7.77
N LEU A 38 -9.16 -11.08 -7.77
CA LEU A 38 -8.86 -12.40 -7.21
C LEU A 38 -9.08 -12.45 -5.70
N GLU A 39 -8.64 -11.44 -4.95
CA GLU A 39 -8.91 -11.31 -3.51
C GLU A 39 -10.41 -11.32 -3.22
N PHE A 40 -11.19 -10.53 -3.95
CA PHE A 40 -12.65 -10.48 -3.81
C PHE A 40 -13.30 -11.81 -4.20
N LEU A 41 -12.82 -12.49 -5.25
CA LEU A 41 -13.33 -13.78 -5.67
C LEU A 41 -13.04 -14.87 -4.62
N LEU A 42 -11.86 -14.84 -4.00
CA LEU A 42 -11.52 -15.73 -2.88
C LEU A 42 -12.39 -15.43 -1.66
N ALA A 43 -12.56 -14.16 -1.30
CA ALA A 43 -13.34 -13.74 -0.14
C ALA A 43 -14.86 -13.97 -0.29
N LEU A 44 -15.42 -13.72 -1.47
CA LEU A 44 -16.87 -13.83 -1.73
C LEU A 44 -17.23 -15.20 -2.33
N GLY A 45 -16.45 -15.71 -3.27
CA GLY A 45 -16.74 -16.98 -3.95
C GLY A 45 -16.39 -18.20 -3.11
N PHE A 46 -15.14 -18.28 -2.65
CA PHE A 46 -14.63 -19.48 -1.96
C PHE A 46 -15.14 -19.61 -0.53
N VAL A 47 -15.19 -18.50 0.22
CA VAL A 47 -15.62 -18.51 1.63
C VAL A 47 -17.14 -18.46 1.77
N HIS A 48 -17.85 -17.66 0.96
CA HIS A 48 -19.29 -17.46 1.14
C HIS A 48 -20.14 -18.39 0.26
N HIS A 49 -19.73 -18.65 -0.98
CA HIS A 49 -20.59 -19.35 -1.94
C HIS A 49 -20.34 -20.86 -2.00
N TRP A 50 -19.08 -21.29 -1.86
CA TRP A 50 -18.71 -22.70 -2.04
C TRP A 50 -18.66 -23.51 -0.75
N GLY A 51 -18.47 -22.92 0.43
CA GLY A 51 -18.54 -23.61 1.73
C GLY A 51 -17.61 -24.82 1.93
N ILE A 52 -16.73 -25.11 0.97
CA ILE A 52 -15.89 -26.32 0.92
C ILE A 52 -14.63 -26.17 1.78
N LEU A 53 -14.20 -24.93 2.05
CA LEU A 53 -13.08 -24.66 2.95
C LEU A 53 -13.66 -24.05 4.22
N GLU A 54 -13.60 -24.78 5.33
CA GLU A 54 -13.68 -24.15 6.65
C GLU A 54 -12.76 -22.92 6.65
N LYS A 55 -13.13 -21.86 7.37
CA LYS A 55 -12.31 -20.65 7.56
C LYS A 55 -11.00 -20.99 8.27
N GLY A 56 -10.13 -21.73 7.59
CA GLY A 56 -8.88 -22.24 8.09
C GLY A 56 -7.85 -21.13 8.05
N MET A 57 -6.95 -21.16 9.02
CA MET A 57 -5.82 -20.25 9.14
C MET A 57 -5.08 -20.07 7.79
N PHE A 58 -5.01 -21.12 6.98
CA PHE A 58 -4.38 -21.09 5.66
C PHE A 58 -4.99 -20.08 4.68
N LEU A 59 -6.33 -19.99 4.58
CA LEU A 59 -6.98 -19.03 3.68
C LEU A 59 -6.79 -17.60 4.15
N ASN A 60 -6.86 -17.36 5.47
CA ASN A 60 -6.61 -16.05 6.04
C ASN A 60 -5.15 -15.62 5.76
N VAL A 61 -4.20 -16.53 5.90
CA VAL A 61 -2.79 -16.27 5.59
C VAL A 61 -2.59 -15.97 4.10
N ILE A 62 -3.25 -16.71 3.20
CA ILE A 62 -3.17 -16.46 1.75
C ILE A 62 -3.73 -15.07 1.42
N TYR A 63 -4.87 -14.71 2.01
CA TYR A 63 -5.53 -13.42 1.81
C TYR A 63 -4.65 -12.27 2.29
N ILE A 64 -4.15 -12.35 3.51
CA ILE A 64 -3.22 -11.35 4.07
C ILE A 64 -1.98 -11.20 3.18
N THR A 65 -1.42 -12.31 2.70
CA THR A 65 -0.24 -12.30 1.83
C THR A 65 -0.52 -11.62 0.49
N LEU A 66 -1.65 -11.94 -0.15
CA LEU A 66 -2.10 -11.29 -1.39
C LEU A 66 -2.30 -9.78 -1.20
N THR A 67 -2.89 -9.38 -0.07
CA THR A 67 -3.08 -7.96 0.28
C THR A 67 -1.75 -7.25 0.48
N LEU A 68 -0.77 -7.88 1.15
CA LEU A 68 0.58 -7.31 1.32
C LEU A 68 1.31 -7.15 -0.01
N ILE A 69 1.23 -8.14 -0.90
CA ILE A 69 1.84 -8.06 -2.24
C ILE A 69 1.24 -6.88 -3.00
N LYS A 70 -0.09 -6.77 -3.04
CA LYS A 70 -0.77 -5.65 -3.68
C LYS A 70 -0.38 -4.30 -3.07
N ALA A 71 -0.31 -4.19 -1.74
CA ALA A 71 0.12 -2.98 -1.07
C ALA A 71 1.55 -2.57 -1.47
N TYR A 72 2.47 -3.54 -1.58
CA TYR A 72 3.81 -3.31 -2.11
C TYR A 72 3.77 -2.76 -3.55
N TYR A 73 2.96 -3.36 -4.43
CA TYR A 73 2.81 -2.88 -5.81
C TYR A 73 2.21 -1.47 -5.90
N ILE A 74 1.26 -1.10 -5.03
CA ILE A 74 0.73 0.27 -4.92
C ILE A 74 1.86 1.24 -4.57
N VAL A 75 2.59 0.95 -3.50
CA VAL A 75 3.63 1.84 -2.96
C VAL A 75 4.82 1.94 -3.93
N ALA A 76 5.25 0.83 -4.53
CA ALA A 76 6.39 0.83 -5.44
C ALA A 76 6.11 1.55 -6.77
N PHE A 77 4.88 1.45 -7.32
CA PHE A 77 4.56 1.95 -8.65
C PHE A 77 3.64 3.17 -8.68
N PHE A 78 2.54 3.19 -7.92
CA PHE A 78 1.62 4.35 -7.92
C PHE A 78 2.16 5.52 -7.11
N MET A 79 2.98 5.27 -6.09
CA MET A 79 3.68 6.33 -5.36
C MET A 79 5.05 6.71 -5.94
N HIS A 80 5.43 6.16 -7.10
CA HIS A 80 6.70 6.48 -7.81
C HIS A 80 7.98 6.30 -6.95
N LEU A 81 7.90 5.55 -5.85
CA LEU A 81 8.97 5.47 -4.84
C LEU A 81 10.21 4.72 -5.31
N LYS A 82 10.11 3.96 -6.40
CA LYS A 82 11.23 3.19 -6.94
C LYS A 82 12.23 4.05 -7.73
N PHE A 83 11.85 5.25 -8.21
CA PHE A 83 12.73 6.06 -9.06
C PHE A 83 12.84 7.54 -8.67
N GLU A 84 12.01 8.10 -7.79
CA GLU A 84 12.25 9.46 -7.31
C GLU A 84 11.67 9.78 -5.92
N LYS A 85 12.41 10.62 -5.17
CA LYS A 85 12.11 11.25 -3.86
C LYS A 85 11.94 10.30 -2.66
N SER A 86 13.09 9.91 -2.07
CA SER A 86 13.22 9.30 -0.73
C SER A 86 12.41 10.01 0.38
N GLY A 87 12.18 11.32 0.25
CA GLY A 87 11.34 12.09 1.18
C GLY A 87 9.88 11.63 1.24
N PHE A 88 9.29 11.18 0.13
CA PHE A 88 7.89 10.74 0.13
C PHE A 88 7.72 9.38 0.81
N ILE A 89 8.70 8.47 0.69
CA ILE A 89 8.76 7.22 1.47
C ILE A 89 8.71 7.55 2.97
N ILE A 90 9.55 8.49 3.40
CA ILE A 90 9.67 8.85 4.82
C ILE A 90 8.36 9.46 5.32
N THR A 91 7.73 10.37 4.56
CA THR A 91 6.43 10.95 4.94
C THR A 91 5.34 9.89 5.07
N CYS A 92 5.23 8.97 4.10
CA CYS A 92 4.26 7.88 4.18
C CYS A 92 4.55 6.94 5.35
N ALA A 93 5.81 6.56 5.57
CA ALA A 93 6.22 5.69 6.68
C ALA A 93 5.93 6.34 8.04
N VAL A 94 6.27 7.62 8.22
CA VAL A 94 5.95 8.38 9.43
C VAL A 94 4.45 8.47 9.65
N GLY A 95 3.65 8.69 8.60
CA GLY A 95 2.19 8.67 8.68
C GLY A 95 1.64 7.32 9.16
N PHE A 96 2.14 6.21 8.62
CA PHE A 96 1.76 4.86 9.08
C PHE A 96 2.15 4.60 10.54
N ILE A 97 3.36 5.00 10.95
CA ILE A 97 3.83 4.87 12.33
C ILE A 97 2.93 5.68 13.27
N LEU A 98 2.56 6.90 12.89
CA LEU A 98 1.66 7.74 13.68
C LEU A 98 0.29 7.10 13.85
N ILE A 99 -0.26 6.47 12.81
CA ILE A 99 -1.55 5.77 12.91
C ILE A 99 -1.47 4.61 13.90
N VAL A 100 -0.42 3.77 13.81
CA VAL A 100 -0.23 2.65 14.75
C VAL A 100 -0.06 3.16 16.18
N TYR A 101 0.75 4.20 16.37
CA TYR A 101 0.96 4.83 17.67
C TYR A 101 -0.34 5.46 18.24
N PHE A 102 -1.14 6.09 17.39
CA PHE A 102 -2.42 6.68 17.77
C PHE A 102 -3.43 5.60 18.20
N ILE A 103 -3.51 4.48 17.49
CA ILE A 103 -4.34 3.34 17.89
C ILE A 103 -3.90 2.83 19.26
N ALA A 104 -2.59 2.69 19.51
CA ALA A 104 -2.08 2.28 20.80
C ALA A 104 -2.45 3.26 21.93
N LEU A 105 -2.33 4.57 21.70
CA LEU A 105 -2.77 5.58 22.67
C LEU A 105 -4.27 5.49 22.96
N LEU A 106 -5.11 5.36 21.93
CA LEU A 106 -6.56 5.21 22.13
C LEU A 106 -6.91 3.96 22.93
N LEU A 107 -6.19 2.86 22.73
CA LEU A 107 -6.39 1.64 23.50
C LEU A 107 -6.00 1.83 24.97
N ILE A 108 -4.87 2.50 25.25
CA ILE A 108 -4.41 2.78 26.62
C ILE A 108 -5.37 3.74 27.34
N GLU A 109 -5.75 4.84 26.69
CA GLU A 109 -6.69 5.80 27.27
C GLU A 109 -8.08 5.17 27.44
N GLY A 110 -8.53 4.35 26.48
CA GLY A 110 -9.79 3.63 26.57
C GLY A 110 -9.82 2.65 27.75
N ASP A 111 -8.72 1.94 27.99
CA ASP A 111 -8.54 1.04 29.12
C ASP A 111 -8.53 1.80 30.46
N TYR A 112 -7.79 2.92 30.54
CA TYR A 112 -7.77 3.78 31.72
C TYR A 112 -9.17 4.34 32.07
N LEU A 113 -9.91 4.83 31.07
CA LEU A 113 -11.29 5.30 31.27
C LEU A 113 -12.21 4.18 31.73
N LEU A 114 -12.08 2.96 31.18
CA LEU A 114 -12.88 1.81 31.59
C LEU A 114 -12.70 1.52 33.08
N TYR A 115 -11.46 1.38 33.56
CA TYR A 115 -11.20 1.12 34.98
C TYR A 115 -11.72 2.25 35.88
N HIS A 116 -11.44 3.52 35.55
CA HIS A 116 -11.76 4.64 36.44
C HIS A 116 -13.25 5.02 36.47
N PHE A 117 -14.01 4.82 35.38
CA PHE A 117 -15.45 5.07 35.37
C PHE A 117 -16.25 3.98 36.11
N GLN A 118 -15.71 2.76 36.20
CA GLN A 118 -16.36 1.65 36.91
C GLN A 118 -16.29 1.77 38.44
N GLU A 119 -15.41 2.60 39.00
CA GLU A 119 -15.24 2.78 40.45
C GLU A 119 -16.20 3.85 41.04
N HIS A 120 -16.96 4.55 40.19
CA HIS A 120 -17.82 5.65 40.63
C HIS A 120 -19.17 5.13 41.22
N PRO A 121 -19.64 5.66 42.37
CA PRO A 121 -20.89 5.24 43.03
C PRO A 121 -22.18 5.41 42.21
N LEU A 122 -22.10 6.05 41.04
CA LEU A 122 -23.22 6.40 40.17
C LEU A 122 -23.58 5.25 39.20
N TYR A 123 -22.70 4.27 39.03
CA TYR A 123 -22.94 3.04 38.27
C TYR A 123 -22.52 1.80 39.09
N PRO A 124 -23.30 1.42 40.12
CA PRO A 124 -23.09 0.16 40.83
C PRO A 124 -23.36 -1.03 39.89
N HIS A 125 -22.46 -1.99 39.92
CA HIS A 125 -22.54 -3.28 39.25
C HIS A 125 -23.68 -4.14 39.86
N PRO A 126 -24.37 -4.99 39.08
CA PRO A 126 -25.04 -6.16 39.63
C PRO A 126 -24.03 -7.21 40.12
#